data_AF-A0A951CZJ3-F1
#
_entry.id   AF-A0A951CZJ3-F1
#
_cell.length_a   1.000
_cell.length_b   1.000
_cell.length_c   1.000
_cell.angle_alpha   90.00
_cell.angle_beta   90.00
_cell.angle_gamma   90.00
#
_symmetry.space_group_name_H-M   'P 1'
#
loop_
_entity.id
_entity.type
_entity.pdbx_description
1 polymer ?
#
loop_
_entity_poly.entity_id
_entity_poly.type
_entity_poly.pdbx_seq_one_letter_code
_entity_poly.pdbx_strand_id
1 'polypeptide(L)'
;MNSGGEPQSDPAGRPAELAITWLGHATVLIEMDELRVLTDPVLRHRIGPLVRAVPDPDAVGPVDCVLISHLHADHADLRSLREV
;
A
#
# COMPACT_ATOMS: atom_id res chain seq x y z
N MET A 1 -4.31 26.59 2.92
CA MET A 1 -4.37 26.01 4.27
C MET A 1 -5.18 24.73 4.15
N ASN A 2 -4.53 23.62 3.78
CA ASN A 2 -5.22 22.33 3.72
C ASN A 2 -5.29 21.79 5.14
N SER A 3 -6.45 21.93 5.75
CA SER A 3 -6.85 21.20 6.96
C SER A 3 -7.01 19.73 6.57
N GLY A 4 -5.91 18.98 6.55
CA GLY A 4 -5.97 17.53 6.59
C GLY A 4 -6.62 17.14 7.90
N GLY A 5 -7.82 16.56 7.83
CA GLY A 5 -8.45 15.95 8.99
C GLY A 5 -7.54 14.84 9.48
N GLU A 6 -7.24 14.84 10.78
CA GLU A 6 -6.55 13.71 11.39
C GLU A 6 -7.44 12.47 11.26
N PRO A 7 -6.90 11.31 10.83
CA PRO A 7 -7.68 10.09 10.74
C PRO A 7 -8.22 9.75 12.13
N GLN A 8 -9.55 9.78 12.26
CA GLN A 8 -10.23 9.55 13.53
C GLN A 8 -10.26 8.04 13.79
N SER A 9 -9.54 7.59 14.82
CA SER A 9 -9.51 6.18 15.24
C SER A 9 -10.76 5.84 16.07
N ASP A 10 -11.33 4.64 15.87
CA ASP A 10 -12.34 4.06 16.76
C ASP A 10 -11.73 3.88 18.16
N PRO A 11 -12.48 3.95 19.28
CA PRO A 11 -12.02 3.71 20.66
C PRO A 11 -11.07 2.52 20.90
N ALA A 12 -10.96 1.56 19.97
CA ALA A 12 -10.00 0.46 20.02
C ALA A 12 -8.67 0.71 19.27
N GLY A 13 -8.43 1.89 18.70
CA GLY A 13 -7.25 2.20 17.88
C GLY A 13 -7.27 1.63 16.46
N ARG A 14 -8.45 1.20 15.99
CA ARG A 14 -8.67 0.65 14.65
C ARG A 14 -8.97 1.78 13.66
N PRO A 15 -8.53 1.67 12.39
CA PRO A 15 -8.92 2.64 11.36
C PRO A 15 -10.42 2.53 11.07
N ALA A 16 -11.22 3.37 11.74
CA ALA A 16 -12.68 3.40 11.61
C ALA A 16 -13.17 3.97 10.27
N GLU A 17 -12.26 4.59 9.52
CA GLU A 17 -12.54 5.36 8.32
C GLU A 17 -11.64 4.86 7.19
N LEU A 18 -12.18 4.82 5.97
CA LEU A 18 -11.46 4.41 4.77
C LEU A 18 -10.23 5.31 4.57
N ALA A 19 -9.04 4.72 4.60
CA ALA A 19 -7.80 5.36 4.20
C ALA A 19 -7.24 4.71 2.94
N ILE A 20 -6.77 5.55 2.01
CA ILE A 20 -6.16 5.10 0.76
C ILE A 20 -4.80 5.78 0.64
N THR A 21 -3.74 4.97 0.68
CA THR A 21 -2.36 5.42 0.53
C THR A 21 -1.82 4.97 -0.82
N TRP A 22 -1.51 5.92 -1.70
CA TRP A 22 -0.83 5.61 -2.96
C TRP A 22 0.67 5.43 -2.71
N LEU A 23 1.17 4.23 -2.99
CA LEU A 23 2.56 3.84 -2.77
C LEU A 23 3.37 3.86 -4.07
N GLY A 24 2.76 4.22 -5.21
CA GLY A 24 3.42 4.32 -6.52
C GLY A 24 2.97 3.27 -7.52
N HIS A 25 2.99 3.63 -8.81
CA HIS A 25 2.47 2.79 -9.89
C HIS A 25 1.02 2.35 -9.60
N ALA A 26 0.73 1.05 -9.62
CA ALA A 26 -0.54 0.42 -9.27
C ALA A 26 -0.57 -0.07 -7.81
N THR A 27 0.46 0.21 -7.01
CA THR A 27 0.52 -0.19 -5.61
C THR A 27 -0.21 0.82 -4.73
N VAL A 28 -1.33 0.38 -4.14
CA VAL A 28 -2.18 1.15 -3.24
C VAL A 28 -2.43 0.32 -2.00
N LEU A 29 -2.23 0.92 -0.84
CA LEU A 29 -2.68 0.37 0.43
C LEU A 29 -4.06 0.96 0.75
N ILE A 30 -5.03 0.08 0.92
CA ILE A 30 -6.41 0.42 1.29
C ILE A 30 -6.64 -0.12 2.69
N GLU A 31 -7.00 0.77 3.61
CA GLU A 31 -7.32 0.42 4.99
C GLU A 31 -8.78 0.77 5.23
N MET A 32 -9.60 -0.23 5.57
CA MET A 32 -11.01 -0.04 5.90
C MET A 32 -11.39 -0.97 7.05
N ASP A 33 -12.01 -0.41 8.08
CA ASP A 33 -12.36 -1.14 9.31
C ASP A 33 -11.14 -1.86 9.92
N GLU A 34 -11.09 -3.19 9.80
CA GLU A 34 -10.00 -4.06 10.28
C GLU A 34 -9.19 -4.68 9.14
N LEU A 35 -9.45 -4.29 7.89
CA LEU A 35 -8.84 -4.86 6.69
C LEU A 35 -7.82 -3.91 6.08
N ARG A 36 -6.62 -4.43 5.85
CA ARG A 36 -5.54 -3.80 5.09
C ARG A 36 -5.35 -4.59 3.80
N VAL A 37 -5.66 -3.98 2.66
CA VAL A 37 -5.56 -4.58 1.33
C VAL A 37 -4.46 -3.87 0.55
N LEU A 38 -3.52 -4.64 -0.01
CA LEU A 38 -2.48 -4.11 -0.89
C LEU A 38 -2.76 -4.50 -2.35
N THR A 39 -2.85 -3.53 -3.24
CA THR A 39 -3.03 -3.80 -4.67
C THR A 39 -1.69 -3.93 -5.37
N ASP A 40 -1.59 -4.83 -6.35
CA ASP A 40 -0.50 -4.93 -7.34
C ASP A 40 0.89 -4.55 -6.79
N PRO A 41 1.43 -5.33 -5.83
CA PRO A 41 2.57 -4.89 -5.04
C PRO A 41 3.85 -4.85 -5.88
N VAL A 42 4.38 -3.63 -6.00
CA VAL A 42 5.72 -3.35 -6.48
C VAL A 42 6.38 -2.49 -5.41
N LEU A 43 7.13 -3.13 -4.51
CA LEU A 43 7.73 -2.56 -3.30
C LEU A 43 9.24 -2.33 -3.44
N ARG A 44 9.81 -2.56 -4.61
CA ARG A 44 11.24 -2.32 -4.84
C ARG A 44 11.56 -0.82 -4.76
N HIS A 45 12.69 -0.46 -4.16
CA HIS A 45 13.22 0.92 -4.23
C HIS A 45 13.71 1.31 -5.63
N ARG A 46 14.08 0.32 -6.47
CA ARG A 46 14.59 0.53 -7.82
C ARG A 46 14.12 -0.56 -8.79
N ILE A 47 13.72 -0.16 -9.99
CA ILE A 47 13.36 -1.04 -11.11
C ILE A 47 14.18 -0.59 -12.33
N GLY A 48 15.22 -1.35 -12.67
CA GLY A 48 16.17 -0.95 -13.71
C GLY A 48 16.78 0.43 -13.41
N PRO A 49 16.69 1.42 -14.32
CA PRO A 49 17.18 2.78 -14.08
C PRO A 49 16.24 3.63 -13.22
N LEU A 50 14.99 3.20 -12.98
CA LEU A 50 13.99 3.98 -12.25
C LEU A 50 14.16 3.81 -10.75
N VAL A 51 14.22 4.92 -10.03
CA VAL A 51 14.29 4.98 -8.56
C VAL A 51 12.96 5.49 -8.03
N ARG A 52 12.44 4.84 -6.98
CA ARG A 52 11.21 5.25 -6.31
C ARG A 52 11.37 6.67 -5.74
N ALA A 53 10.34 7.51 -5.92
CA ALA A 53 10.29 8.90 -5.43
C ALA A 53 9.06 9.18 -4.54
N VAL A 54 8.36 8.12 -4.14
CA VAL A 54 7.14 8.12 -3.32
C VAL A 54 7.45 7.47 -1.95
N PRO A 55 6.52 7.45 -0.97
CA PRO A 55 6.77 6.94 0.37
C PRO A 55 7.43 5.56 0.41
N ASP A 56 8.14 5.32 1.51
CA ASP A 56 8.93 4.12 1.72
C ASP A 56 8.04 2.86 1.73
N PRO A 57 8.28 1.87 0.85
CA PRO A 57 7.55 0.61 0.83
C PRO A 57 7.68 -0.18 2.15
N ASP A 58 8.75 0.03 2.92
CA ASP A 58 8.91 -0.63 4.22
C ASP A 58 7.86 -0.15 5.25
N ALA A 59 7.21 0.99 5.00
CA ALA A 59 6.15 1.53 5.86
C ALA A 59 4.79 0.80 5.69
N VAL A 60 4.65 -0.09 4.71
CA VAL A 60 3.38 -0.79 4.46
C VAL A 60 2.98 -1.68 5.64
N GLY A 61 3.96 -2.36 6.27
CA GLY A 61 3.70 -3.32 7.34
C GLY A 61 2.86 -4.54 6.87
N PRO A 62 2.36 -5.37 7.80
CA PRO A 62 1.58 -6.57 7.45
C PRO A 62 0.22 -6.21 6.87
N VAL A 63 -0.23 -6.93 5.85
CA VAL A 63 -1.56 -6.75 5.23
C VAL A 63 -2.37 -8.04 5.30
N ASP A 64 -3.70 -7.92 5.24
CA ASP A 64 -4.60 -9.07 5.35
C ASP A 64 -4.79 -9.79 4.01
N CYS A 65 -4.72 -9.04 2.90
CA CYS A 65 -4.73 -9.63 1.58
C CYS A 65 -4.03 -8.78 0.52
N VAL A 66 -3.64 -9.46 -0.55
CA VAL A 66 -3.10 -8.83 -1.75
C VAL A 66 -4.09 -9.02 -2.90
N LEU A 67 -4.45 -7.92 -3.57
CA LEU A 67 -5.27 -7.94 -4.77
C LEU A 67 -4.38 -7.77 -6.00
N ILE A 68 -4.30 -8.83 -6.82
CA ILE A 68 -3.57 -8.82 -8.09
C ILE A 68 -4.56 -8.64 -9.23
N SER A 69 -4.41 -7.57 -10.01
CA SER A 69 -5.27 -7.28 -11.16
C SER A 69 -4.99 -8.21 -12.34
N HIS A 70 -3.71 -8.47 -12.63
CA HIS A 70 -3.26 -9.37 -13.70
C HIS A 70 -1.77 -9.76 -13.52
N LEU A 71 -1.27 -10.68 -14.35
CA LEU A 71 0.02 -11.35 -14.16
C LEU A 71 1.17 -10.76 -15.00
N HIS A 72 1.20 -9.44 -15.19
CA HIS A 72 2.39 -8.77 -15.73
C HIS A 72 3.37 -8.41 -14.62
N ALA A 73 4.66 -8.31 -14.96
CA ALA A 73 5.73 -8.11 -13.96
C ALA A 73 5.66 -6.76 -13.23
N ASP A 74 5.00 -5.77 -13.82
CA ASP A 74 4.72 -4.46 -13.22
C ASP A 74 3.50 -4.47 -12.27
N HIS A 75 2.73 -5.57 -12.20
CA HIS A 75 1.60 -5.73 -11.27
C HIS A 75 1.79 -6.91 -10.29
N ALA A 76 2.46 -7.98 -10.72
CA ALA A 76 2.68 -9.20 -9.94
C ALA A 76 4.19 -9.45 -9.69
N ASP A 77 4.88 -8.48 -9.09
CA ASP A 77 6.31 -8.59 -8.81
C ASP A 77 6.60 -9.64 -7.73
N LEU A 78 7.16 -10.78 -8.15
CA LEU A 78 7.42 -11.93 -7.26
C LEU A 78 8.36 -11.64 -6.08
N ARG A 79 9.19 -10.60 -6.15
CA ARG A 79 10.01 -10.20 -4.99
C ARG A 79 9.16 -9.50 -3.97
N SER A 80 8.42 -8.48 -4.40
CA SER A 80 7.50 -7.74 -3.53
C SER A 80 6.50 -8.71 -2.88
N LEU A 81 5.89 -9.62 -3.65
CA LEU A 81 4.96 -10.64 -3.13
C LEU A 81 5.53 -11.60 -2.08
N ARG A 82 6.86 -11.73 -1.94
CA ARG A 82 7.49 -12.53 -0.87
C ARG A 82 7.77 -11.73 0.40
N GLU A 83 7.72 -10.40 0.28
CA GLU A 83 7.99 -9.45 1.36
C GLU A 83 6.69 -9.00 2.06
N VAL A 84 5.52 -9.29 1.45
CA VAL A 84 4.18 -8.98 1.98
C VAL A 84 3.61 -10.15 2.78
#